data_AF-A0A7W7H1E7-F1
#
_entry.id   AF-A0A7W7H1E7-F1
#
_cell.length_a   1.000
_cell.length_b   1.000
_cell.length_c   1.000
_cell.angle_alpha   90.00
_cell.angle_beta   90.00
_cell.angle_gamma   90.00
#
_symmetry.space_group_name_H-M   'P 1'
#
loop_
_entity.id
_entity.type
_entity.pdbx_description
1 polymer ?
#
loop_
_entity_poly.entity_id
_entity_poly.type
_entity_poly.pdbx_seq_one_letter_code
_entity_poly.pdbx_strand_id
1 'polypeptide(L)' 'MNCDEFVELVTAYLDGALEPAVEQRFAEHLTECDGCDRYLEQIRTTVAALGQLPEQGLAADARDRLLAAFRDWPAG' A
#
# COMPACT_ATOMS: atom_id res chain seq x y z
N MET A 1 10.91 14.63 -10.41
CA MET A 1 11.79 13.98 -9.42
C MET A 1 12.81 13.12 -10.17
N ASN A 2 13.91 12.72 -9.53
CA ASN A 2 14.83 11.75 -10.13
C ASN A 2 14.49 10.30 -9.70
N CYS A 3 15.17 9.32 -10.29
CA CYS A 3 14.90 7.91 -10.01
C CYS A 3 15.19 7.51 -8.55
N ASP A 4 16.21 8.10 -7.92
CA ASP A 4 16.57 7.80 -6.53
C ASP A 4 15.45 8.28 -5.58
N GLU A 5 14.99 9.52 -5.76
CA GLU A 5 13.85 10.07 -5.05
C GLU A 5 12.58 9.23 -5.28
N PHE A 6 12.36 8.74 -6.50
CA PHE A 6 11.21 7.90 -6.83
C PHE A 6 11.24 6.59 -6.04
N VAL A 7 12.38 5.90 -6.06
CA VAL A 7 12.59 4.61 -5.41
C VAL A 7 12.34 4.71 -3.90
N GLU A 8 12.79 5.80 -3.25
CA GLU A 8 12.56 6.03 -1.82
C GLU A 8 11.08 6.26 -1.46
N LEU A 9 10.27 6.76 -2.39
CA LEU A 9 8.87 7.09 -2.16
C LEU A 9 7.89 5.97 -2.53
N VAL A 10 8.34 4.87 -3.14
CA VAL A 10 7.43 3.79 -3.60
C VAL A 10 6.56 3.24 -2.48
N THR A 11 7.13 3.00 -1.28
CA THR A 11 6.33 2.49 -0.15
C THR A 11 5.26 3.49 0.27
N ALA A 12 5.62 4.76 0.45
CA ALA A 12 4.66 5.80 0.82
C ALA A 12 3.58 6.01 -0.26
N TYR A 13 3.91 5.83 -1.54
CA TYR A 13 2.93 5.82 -2.63
C TYR A 13 1.95 4.66 -2.51
N LEU A 14 2.45 3.42 -2.29
CA LEU A 14 1.60 2.24 -2.14
C LEU A 14 0.70 2.31 -0.90
N ASP A 15 1.15 2.96 0.16
CA ASP A 15 0.40 3.17 1.40
C ASP A 15 -0.59 4.36 1.31
N GLY A 16 -0.60 5.10 0.19
CA GLY A 16 -1.44 6.30 0.04
C GLY A 16 -1.04 7.44 0.99
N ALA A 17 0.24 7.50 1.38
CA ALA A 17 0.76 8.40 2.40
C ALA A 17 1.53 9.61 1.83
N LEU A 18 1.57 9.76 0.50
CA LEU A 18 2.18 10.92 -0.13
C LEU A 18 1.29 12.16 -0.03
N GLU A 19 1.90 13.33 0.15
CA GLU A 19 1.20 14.59 -0.05
C GLU A 19 0.81 14.74 -1.55
N PRO A 20 -0.32 15.38 -1.87
CA PRO A 20 -0.84 15.42 -3.25
C PRO A 20 0.15 15.97 -4.28
N ALA A 21 0.94 16.99 -3.91
CA ALA A 21 1.94 17.55 -4.80
C ALA A 21 3.10 16.58 -5.07
N VAL A 22 3.43 15.72 -4.11
CA VAL A 22 4.47 14.71 -4.25
C VAL A 22 3.97 13.54 -5.09
N GLU A 23 2.73 13.10 -4.86
CA GLU A 23 2.08 12.06 -5.64
C GLU A 23 1.96 12.45 -7.13
N GLN A 24 1.61 13.71 -7.41
CA GLN A 24 1.56 14.21 -8.78
C GLN A 24 2.92 14.10 -9.49
N ARG A 25 4.00 14.56 -8.85
CA ARG A 25 5.36 14.45 -9.43
C ARG A 25 5.82 13.00 -9.59
N PHE A 26 5.37 12.11 -8.69
CA PHE A 26 5.63 10.68 -8.76
C PHE A 26 4.94 10.06 -9.98
N ALA A 27 3.67 10.40 -10.21
CA ALA A 27 2.92 9.97 -11.38
C ALA A 27 3.50 10.52 -12.69
N GLU A 28 3.92 11.80 -12.72
CA GLU A 28 4.60 12.40 -13.87
C GLU A 28 5.87 11.61 -14.22
N HIS A 29 6.69 11.25 -13.23
CA HIS A 29 7.91 10.48 -13.45
C HIS A 29 7.65 9.11 -14.09
N LEU A 30 6.57 8.44 -13.73
CA LEU A 30 6.18 7.16 -14.34
C LEU A 30 5.92 7.28 -15.85
N THR A 31 5.44 8.43 -16.31
CA THR A 31 5.22 8.67 -17.74
C THR A 31 6.51 8.95 -18.52
N GLU A 32 7.59 9.28 -17.82
CA GLU A 32 8.87 9.70 -18.39
C GLU A 32 9.96 8.62 -18.29
N CYS A 33 9.78 7.62 -17.42
CA CYS A 33 10.81 6.63 -17.11
C CYS A 33 10.28 5.19 -17.03
N ASP A 34 10.49 4.43 -18.11
CA ASP A 34 10.17 2.99 -18.18
C ASP A 34 10.86 2.16 -17.08
N GLY A 35 12.03 2.60 -16.61
CA GLY A 35 12.78 1.92 -15.55
C GLY A 35 12.06 1.98 -14.20
N CYS A 36 11.50 3.14 -13.86
CA CYS A 36 10.76 3.34 -12.62
C CYS A 36 9.36 2.71 -12.68
N ASP A 37 8.73 2.67 -13.86
CA ASP A 37 7.50 1.90 -14.06
C ASP A 37 7.71 0.40 -13.79
N ARG A 38 8.76 -0.19 -14.38
CA ARG A 38 9.15 -1.59 -14.08
C ARG A 38 9.50 -1.81 -12.62
N TYR A 39 10.19 -0.87 -11.98
CA TYR A 39 10.52 -0.97 -10.56
C TYR A 39 9.26 -1.00 -9.69
N LEU A 40 8.30 -0.11 -9.96
CA LEU A 40 7.02 -0.09 -9.25
C LEU A 40 6.25 -1.42 -9.42
N GLU A 41 6.24 -1.98 -10.62
CA GLU A 41 5.61 -3.28 -10.89
C GLU A 41 6.28 -4.44 -10.12
N GLN A 42 7.61 -4.42 -10.01
CA GLN A 42 8.37 -5.39 -9.21
C GLN A 42 8.01 -5.31 -7.71
N ILE A 43 7.90 -4.09 -7.16
CA ILE A 43 7.52 -3.92 -5.76
C ILE A 43 6.07 -4.37 -5.54
N ARG A 44 5.14 -4.02 -6.43
CA ARG A 44 3.75 -4.51 -6.37
C ARG A 44 3.67 -6.03 -6.38
N THR A 45 4.46 -6.69 -7.23
CA THR A 45 4.54 -8.15 -7.30
C THR A 45 5.07 -8.74 -5.98
N THR A 46 6.10 -8.12 -5.40
CA THR A 46 6.68 -8.55 -4.13
C THR A 46 5.67 -8.43 -2.98
N VAL A 47 4.97 -7.28 -2.89
CA VAL A 47 3.91 -7.06 -1.90
C VAL A 47 2.80 -8.10 -2.04
N ALA A 48 2.33 -8.34 -3.26
CA ALA A 48 1.31 -9.36 -3.52
C ALA A 48 1.76 -10.76 -3.08
N ALA A 49 2.99 -11.16 -3.42
CA ALA A 49 3.54 -12.45 -3.05
C ALA A 49 3.64 -12.64 -1.53
N LEU A 50 4.07 -11.60 -0.80
CA LEU A 50 4.15 -11.62 0.66
C LEU A 50 2.76 -11.62 1.32
N GLY A 51 1.79 -10.93 0.71
CA GLY A 51 0.39 -10.91 1.18
C GLY A 51 -0.35 -12.24 1.03
N GLN A 52 0.17 -13.19 0.23
CA GLN A 52 -0.39 -14.56 0.13
C GLN A 52 0.14 -15.52 1.19
N LEU A 53 1.12 -15.10 1.99
CA LEU A 53 1.60 -15.94 3.08
C LEU A 53 0.47 -16.17 4.09
N PRO A 54 0.38 -17.37 4.71
CA PRO A 54 -0.61 -17.62 5.73
C PRO A 54 -0.48 -16.56 6.82
N GLU A 55 -1.51 -15.73 6.97
CA GLU A 55 -1.58 -14.81 8.09
C GLU A 55 -1.48 -15.63 9.38
N GLN A 56 -0.84 -15.07 10.41
CA GLN A 56 -1.08 -15.56 11.76
C GLN A 56 -2.54 -15.25 12.07
N GLY A 57 -3.41 -16.19 11.71
CA GLY A 57 -4.84 -15.99 11.73
C GLY A 57 -5.28 -15.48 13.08
N LEU A 58 -6.29 -14.61 13.07
CA LEU A 58 -7.00 -14.23 14.28
C LEU A 58 -7.40 -15.50 15.04
N ALA A 59 -7.26 -15.49 16.37
CA ALA A 59 -7.84 -16.53 17.20
C ALA A 59 -9.31 -16.71 16.79
N ALA A 60 -9.78 -17.96 16.74
CA ALA A 60 -11.09 -18.28 16.15
C ALA A 60 -12.24 -17.44 16.74
N ASP A 61 -12.14 -17.07 18.01
CA ASP A 61 -13.11 -16.24 18.74
C ASP A 61 -12.93 -14.72 18.55
N ALA A 62 -11.75 -14.26 18.11
CA ALA A 62 -11.45 -12.85 17.97
C ALA A 62 -12.30 -12.19 16.87
N ARG A 63 -12.58 -12.91 15.77
CA ARG A 63 -13.48 -12.44 14.72
C ARG A 63 -14.88 -12.16 15.26
N ASP A 64 -15.43 -13.07 16.05
CA ASP A 64 -16.78 -12.95 16.59
C ASP A 64 -16.86 -11.82 17.62
N ARG A 65 -15.83 -11.65 18.45
CA ARG A 65 -15.71 -10.53 19.39
C ARG A 65 -15.64 -9.18 18.66
N LEU A 66 -14.86 -9.07 17.60
CA LEU A 66 -14.77 -7.86 16.78
C LEU A 66 -16.12 -7.52 16.13
N LEU A 67 -16.78 -8.51 15.50
CA LEU A 67 -18.08 -8.30 14.88
C LEU A 67 -19.18 -7.92 15.89
N ALA A 68 -19.14 -8.48 17.11
CA ALA A 68 -20.05 -8.07 18.18
C ALA A 68 -19.81 -6.61 18.60
N ALA A 69 -18.55 -6.21 18.80
CA ALA A 69 -18.20 -4.84 19.18
C ALA A 69 -18.63 -3.79 18.14
N PHE A 70 -18.55 -4.12 16.85
CA PHE A 70 -18.98 -3.21 15.77
C PHE A 70 -20.50 -3.16 15.55
N ARG A 71 -21.27 -4.14 16.01
CA ARG A 71 -22.75 -4.13 15.87
C ARG A 71 -23.42 -3.07 16.73
N ASP A 72 -22.87 -2.81 17.91
CA ASP A 72 -23.39 -1.82 18.84
C ASP A 72 -22.69 -0.46 18.68
N TRP A 73 -21.86 -0.32 17.63
CA TRP A 73 -21.12 0.91 17.39
C TRP A 73 -22.06 2.00 16.85
N PRO A 74 -22.23 3.13 17.58
CA PRO A 74 -23.06 4.21 17.10
C PRO A 74 -22.45 4.78 15.81
N ALA A 75 -23.25 4.88 14.75
CA ALA A 75 -22.86 5.64 13.56
C ALA A 75 -22.63 7.10 14.00
N GLY A 76 -21.38 7.55 13.90
CA GLY A 76 -21.03 8.96 14.09
C GLY A 76 -21.55 9.82 12.96
#